data_AF-A0A7S1D8B7-F1
#
_entry.id   AF-A0A7S1D8B7-F1
#
_cell.length_a   1.000
_cell.length_b   1.000
_cell.length_c   1.000
_cell.angle_alpha   90.00
_cell.angle_beta   90.00
_cell.angle_gamma   90.00
#
_symmetry.space_group_name_H-M   'P 1'
#
loop_
_entity.id
_entity.type
_entity.pdbx_description
1 polymer ?
#
loop_
_entity_poly.entity_id
_entity_poly.type
_entity_poly.pdbx_seq_one_letter_code
_entity_poly.pdbx_strand_id
1 'polypeptide(L)'
;VDWLVEVHMKFRLVPETLFLCVNILDRYCSMVQVERRRLQLVGVTALLIACKYEEIYPPEVRDCVYITDRAYSRQDVIDMEQDIVGQLKFELTVPTAYPFLIRFLLITNAAKMAKVAANYY
;
A
#
# COMPACT_ATOMS: atom_id res chain seq x y z
N VAL A 1 10.21 -0.85 2.62
CA VAL A 1 8.87 -0.46 3.12
C VAL A 1 8.91 0.93 3.72
N ASP A 2 9.93 1.30 4.49
CA ASP A 2 10.10 2.64 5.10
C ASP A 2 9.79 3.81 4.17
N TRP A 3 10.35 3.82 2.96
CA TRP A 3 10.04 4.85 1.96
C TRP A 3 8.54 4.90 1.58
N LEU A 4 7.85 3.76 1.48
CA LEU A 4 6.40 3.75 1.23
C LEU A 4 5.61 4.30 2.41
N VAL A 5 6.09 4.12 3.65
CA VAL A 5 5.49 4.74 4.84
C VAL A 5 5.62 6.26 4.78
N GLU A 6 6.77 6.79 4.35
CA GLU A 6 6.96 8.23 4.14
C GLU A 6 6.01 8.78 3.06
N VAL A 7 5.84 8.06 1.94
CA VAL A 7 4.91 8.43 0.87
C VAL A 7 3.46 8.39 1.36
N HIS A 8 3.09 7.36 2.11
CA HIS A 8 1.78 7.20 2.73
C HIS A 8 1.45 8.40 3.64
N MET A 9 2.38 8.79 4.51
CA MET A 9 2.24 9.94 5.40
C MET A 9 2.16 11.25 4.62
N LYS A 10 2.94 11.41 3.54
CA LYS A 10 2.93 12.61 2.69
C LYS A 10 1.58 12.81 2.00
N PHE A 11 0.95 11.73 1.53
CA PHE A 11 -0.38 11.76 0.94
C PHE A 11 -1.52 11.73 1.97
N ARG A 12 -1.20 11.55 3.26
CA ARG A 12 -2.17 11.47 4.37
C ARG A 12 -3.22 10.39 4.17
N LEU A 13 -2.77 9.24 3.70
CA LEU A 13 -3.62 8.08 3.41
C LEU A 13 -4.09 7.40 4.69
N VAL A 14 -5.20 6.68 4.62
CA VAL A 14 -5.70 5.91 5.76
C VAL A 14 -4.78 4.70 6.05
N PRO A 15 -4.67 4.24 7.31
CA PRO A 15 -3.81 3.11 7.65
C PRO A 15 -4.12 1.84 6.83
N GLU A 16 -5.40 1.56 6.57
CA GLU A 16 -5.89 0.43 5.78
C GLU A 16 -5.15 0.33 4.43
N THR A 17 -4.94 1.46 3.76
CA THR A 17 -4.20 1.55 2.50
C THR A 17 -2.76 1.05 2.62
N LEU A 18 -2.05 1.40 3.70
CA LEU A 18 -0.68 0.94 3.90
C LEU A 18 -0.63 -0.57 4.15
N PHE A 19 -1.54 -1.09 4.97
CA PHE A 19 -1.63 -2.53 5.25
C PHE A 19 -1.97 -3.33 3.98
N LEU A 20 -2.90 -2.84 3.15
CA LEU A 20 -3.21 -3.47 1.87
C LEU A 20 -2.04 -3.36 0.89
N CYS A 21 -1.35 -2.20 0.83
CA CYS A 21 -0.16 -2.01 0.00
C CYS A 21 0.93 -3.03 0.32
N VAL A 22 1.25 -3.22 1.61
CA VAL A 22 2.24 -4.21 2.05
C VAL A 22 1.80 -5.63 1.68
N ASN A 23 0.52 -5.97 1.88
CA ASN A 23 -0.01 -7.28 1.48
C ASN A 23 0.14 -7.55 -0.03
N ILE A 24 -0.21 -6.57 -0.87
CA ILE A 24 -0.05 -6.65 -2.33
C ILE A 24 1.42 -6.83 -2.70
N LEU A 25 2.31 -6.02 -2.11
CA LEU A 25 3.75 -6.05 -2.36
C LEU A 25 4.35 -7.43 -2.03
N ASP A 26 4.05 -7.96 -0.85
CA ASP A 26 4.58 -9.24 -0.38
C ASP A 26 4.08 -10.41 -1.24
N ARG A 27 2.77 -10.44 -1.55
CA ARG A 27 2.19 -11.48 -2.42
C ARG A 27 2.78 -11.43 -3.81
N TYR A 28 2.90 -10.26 -4.41
CA TYR A 28 3.50 -10.11 -5.74
C TYR A 28 4.97 -10.57 -5.75
N CYS A 29 5.79 -10.13 -4.79
CA CYS A 29 7.20 -10.52 -4.70
C CYS A 29 7.39 -12.02 -4.39
N SER A 30 6.40 -12.68 -3.79
CA SER A 30 6.42 -14.14 -3.58
C SER A 30 6.18 -14.94 -4.87
N MET A 31 5.53 -14.34 -5.87
CA MET A 31 5.19 -14.98 -7.15
C MET A 31 6.14 -14.58 -8.27
N VAL A 32 6.69 -13.37 -8.22
CA VAL A 32 7.54 -12.79 -9.26
C VAL A 32 8.90 -12.40 -8.69
N GLN A 33 9.97 -12.86 -9.34
CA GLN A 33 11.31 -12.40 -9.00
C GLN A 33 11.52 -10.97 -9.52
N VAL A 34 11.54 -10.01 -8.60
CA VAL A 34 11.70 -8.58 -8.93
C VAL A 34 13.17 -8.17 -8.81
N GLU A 35 13.70 -7.57 -9.86
CA GLU A 35 15.03 -6.95 -9.82
C GLU A 35 15.03 -5.74 -8.86
N ARG A 36 16.12 -5.56 -8.12
CA ARG A 36 16.26 -4.47 -7.14
C ARG A 36 15.92 -3.08 -7.70
N ARG A 37 16.29 -2.80 -8.96
CA ARG A 37 16.01 -1.52 -9.64
C ARG A 37 14.53 -1.28 -9.96
N ARG A 38 13.70 -2.33 -9.94
CA ARG A 38 12.25 -2.26 -10.19
C ARG A 38 11.42 -2.29 -8.90
N LEU A 39 12.03 -2.55 -7.74
CA LEU A 39 11.30 -2.62 -6.47
C LEU A 39 10.57 -1.31 -6.12
N GLN A 40 11.14 -0.15 -6.44
CA GLN A 40 10.46 1.13 -6.20
C GLN A 40 9.23 1.30 -7.10
N LEU A 41 9.31 0.87 -8.36
CA LEU A 41 8.16 0.84 -9.28
C LEU A 41 7.07 -0.10 -8.75
N VAL A 42 7.42 -1.33 -8.36
CA VAL A 42 6.44 -2.27 -7.78
C VAL A 42 5.79 -1.68 -6.52
N GLY A 43 6.59 -1.09 -5.62
CA GLY A 43 6.11 -0.49 -4.39
C GLY A 43 5.13 0.67 -4.61
N VAL A 44 5.49 1.64 -5.47
CA VAL A 44 4.62 2.80 -5.73
C VAL A 44 3.34 2.37 -6.46
N THR A 45 3.42 1.37 -7.35
CA THR A 45 2.24 0.84 -8.03
C THR A 45 1.35 0.02 -7.10
N ALA A 46 1.93 -0.79 -6.20
CA ALA A 46 1.16 -1.49 -5.16
C ALA A 46 0.43 -0.51 -4.24
N LEU A 47 1.07 0.62 -3.88
CA LEU A 47 0.42 1.70 -3.14
C LEU A 47 -0.73 2.33 -3.93
N LEU A 48 -0.53 2.61 -5.22
CA LEU A 48 -1.58 3.15 -6.10
C LEU A 48 -2.81 2.22 -6.15
N ILE A 49 -2.59 0.91 -6.29
CA ILE A 49 -3.68 -0.09 -6.29
C ILE A 49 -4.41 -0.06 -4.95
N ALA A 50 -3.68 -0.05 -3.83
CA ALA A 50 -4.27 0.03 -2.50
C ALA A 50 -5.08 1.32 -2.30
N CYS A 51 -4.57 2.46 -2.78
CA CYS A 51 -5.31 3.72 -2.73
C CYS A 51 -6.61 3.65 -3.52
N LYS A 52 -6.57 3.13 -4.75
CA LYS A 52 -7.79 2.97 -5.58
C LYS A 52 -8.85 2.08 -4.91
N TYR A 53 -8.43 1.22 -3.99
CA TYR A 53 -9.30 0.30 -3.28
C TYR A 53 -9.87 0.90 -1.99
N GLU A 54 -9.04 1.57 -1.17
CA GLU A 54 -9.41 2.04 0.17
C GLU A 54 -9.77 3.54 0.24
N GLU A 55 -9.23 4.37 -0.65
CA GLU A 55 -9.37 5.82 -0.57
C GLU A 55 -10.58 6.33 -1.36
N ILE A 56 -11.27 7.32 -0.79
CA ILE A 56 -12.35 8.04 -1.50
C ILE A 56 -11.76 8.84 -2.67
N TYR A 57 -10.58 9.43 -2.47
CA TYR A 57 -9.88 10.26 -3.45
C TYR A 57 -8.43 9.78 -3.60
N PRO A 58 -8.19 8.72 -4.38
CA PRO A 58 -6.84 8.21 -4.57
C PRO A 58 -5.96 9.18 -5.36
N PRO A 59 -4.63 9.17 -5.13
CA PRO A 59 -3.68 9.88 -5.98
C PRO A 59 -3.73 9.34 -7.42
N GLU A 60 -3.38 10.19 -8.37
CA GLU A 60 -3.33 9.83 -9.78
C GLU A 60 -1.96 9.24 -10.16
N VAL A 61 -1.88 8.57 -11.32
CA VAL A 61 -0.62 8.02 -11.84
C VAL A 61 0.48 9.10 -11.96
N ARG A 62 0.11 10.35 -12.25
CA ARG A 62 1.06 11.48 -12.31
C ARG A 62 1.74 11.74 -10.96
N ASP A 63 1.04 11.49 -9.85
CA ASP A 63 1.58 11.69 -8.50
C ASP A 63 2.59 10.58 -8.16
N CYS A 64 2.37 9.36 -8.65
CA CYS A 64 3.34 8.27 -8.59
C CYS A 64 4.61 8.57 -9.38
N VAL A 65 4.47 9.13 -10.59
CA VAL A 65 5.63 9.56 -11.41
C VAL A 65 6.38 10.70 -10.71
N TYR A 66 5.65 11.64 -10.10
CA TYR A 66 6.26 12.75 -9.37
C TYR A 66 7.01 12.29 -8.11
N ILE A 67 6.42 11.41 -7.29
CA ILE A 67 7.02 10.98 -6.01
C ILE A 67 8.24 10.08 -6.20
N THR A 68 8.35 9.43 -7.35
CA THR A 68 9.53 8.63 -7.76
C THR A 68 10.60 9.47 -8.45
N ASP A 69 10.52 10.80 -8.36
CA ASP A 69 11.43 11.75 -9.02
C ASP A 69 11.57 11.48 -10.53
N ARG A 70 10.46 11.09 -11.17
CA ARG A 70 10.39 10.74 -12.60
C ARG A 70 11.34 9.62 -13.02
N ALA A 71 11.77 8.77 -12.08
CA ALA A 71 12.53 7.56 -12.38
C ALA A 71 11.76 6.58 -13.29
N TYR A 72 10.43 6.66 -13.29
CA TYR A 72 9.54 5.84 -14.10
C TYR A 72 8.55 6.71 -14.87
N SER A 73 8.18 6.25 -16.06
CA SER A 73 7.17 6.89 -16.90
C SER A 73 5.75 6.52 -16.46
N ARG A 74 4.76 7.26 -16.97
CA ARG A 74 3.34 6.92 -16.78
C ARG A 74 3.02 5.51 -17.30
N GLN A 75 3.65 5.11 -18.41
CA GLN A 75 3.41 3.80 -19.01
C GLN A 75 3.97 2.69 -18.13
N ASP A 76 5.16 2.88 -17.55
CA ASP A 76 5.76 1.90 -16.64
C ASP A 76 4.86 1.60 -15.44
N VAL A 77 4.20 2.63 -14.88
CA VAL A 77 3.27 2.47 -13.74
C VAL A 77 2.02 1.70 -14.17
N ILE A 78 1.48 1.99 -15.36
CA ILE A 78 0.29 1.31 -15.89
C ILE A 78 0.58 -0.15 -16.22
N ASP A 79 1.71 -0.42 -16.87
CA ASP A 79 2.12 -1.79 -17.22
C ASP A 79 2.37 -2.61 -15.95
N MET A 80 3.00 -1.99 -14.95
CA MET A 80 3.20 -2.62 -13.64
C MET A 80 1.86 -2.88 -12.92
N GLU A 81 0.90 -1.97 -13.04
CA GLU A 81 -0.42 -2.15 -12.42
C GLU A 81 -1.14 -3.35 -13.03
N GLN A 82 -1.13 -3.46 -14.35
CA GLN A 82 -1.70 -4.60 -15.06
C GLN A 82 -1.02 -5.92 -14.68
N ASP A 83 0.32 -5.92 -14.57
CA ASP A 83 1.05 -7.12 -14.17
C ASP A 83 0.73 -7.51 -12.72
N ILE A 84 0.82 -6.59 -11.75
CA ILE A 84 0.53 -6.88 -10.34
C ILE A 84 -0.88 -7.45 -10.17
N VAL A 85 -1.88 -6.78 -10.71
CA VAL A 85 -3.27 -7.21 -10.56
C VAL A 85 -3.53 -8.52 -11.32
N GLY A 86 -2.88 -8.72 -12.46
CA GLY A 86 -2.91 -9.97 -13.22
C GLY A 86 -2.34 -11.15 -12.44
N GLN A 87 -1.16 -11.00 -11.82
CA GLN A 87 -0.55 -12.05 -11.00
C GLN A 87 -1.41 -12.38 -9.77
N LEU A 88 -2.00 -11.35 -9.15
CA LEU A 88 -2.89 -11.52 -7.99
C LEU A 88 -4.32 -11.95 -8.38
N LYS A 89 -4.62 -12.13 -9.66
CA LYS A 89 -5.95 -12.51 -10.18
C LYS A 89 -7.08 -11.62 -9.65
N PHE A 90 -6.80 -10.33 -9.45
CA PHE A 90 -7.73 -9.36 -8.86
C PHE A 90 -8.21 -9.70 -7.42
N GLU A 91 -7.57 -10.64 -6.73
CA GLU A 91 -7.89 -11.00 -5.34
C GLU A 91 -7.30 -9.96 -4.37
N LEU A 92 -7.88 -8.75 -4.33
CA LEU A 92 -7.43 -7.63 -3.49
C LEU A 92 -8.19 -7.53 -2.16
N THR A 93 -9.40 -8.11 -2.09
CA THR A 93 -10.23 -8.12 -0.87
C THR A 93 -9.68 -9.16 0.12
N VAL A 94 -8.72 -8.76 0.93
CA VAL A 94 -8.05 -9.64 1.90
C VAL A 94 -8.12 -9.08 3.31
N PRO A 95 -8.19 -9.95 4.35
CA PRO A 95 -8.08 -9.50 5.72
C PRO A 95 -6.67 -8.95 5.98
N THR A 96 -6.60 -7.71 6.46
CA THR A 96 -5.36 -7.11 6.98
C THR A 96 -5.38 -7.12 8.51
N ALA A 97 -4.23 -6.92 9.17
CA ALA A 97 -4.16 -6.92 10.63
C ALA A 97 -4.93 -5.75 11.27
N TYR A 98 -5.07 -4.62 10.55
CA TYR A 98 -5.60 -3.38 11.09
C TYR A 98 -7.09 -3.47 11.54
N PRO A 99 -8.03 -4.00 10.74
CA PRO A 99 -9.40 -4.21 11.21
C PRO A 99 -9.51 -5.06 12.49
N PHE A 100 -8.67 -6.08 12.65
CA PHE A 100 -8.64 -6.90 13.88
C PHE A 100 -8.11 -6.11 15.07
N LEU A 101 -7.06 -5.32 14.88
CA LEU A 101 -6.53 -4.44 15.92
C LEU A 101 -7.59 -3.44 16.40
N ILE A 102 -8.28 -2.76 15.47
CA ILE A 102 -9.34 -1.81 15.81
C ILE A 102 -10.47 -2.52 16.55
N ARG A 103 -10.89 -3.70 16.08
CA ARG A 103 -11.93 -4.49 16.75
C ARG A 103 -11.52 -4.87 18.18
N PHE A 104 -10.28 -5.29 18.38
CA PHE A 104 -9.75 -5.65 19.70
C PHE A 104 -9.75 -4.45 20.65
N LEU A 105 -9.20 -3.30 20.23
CA LEU A 105 -9.13 -2.07 21.02
C LEU A 105 -10.52 -1.53 21.42
N LEU A 106 -11.52 -1.73 20.56
CA LEU A 106 -12.91 -1.37 20.84
C LEU A 106 -13.52 -2.26 21.93
N ILE A 107 -13.33 -3.58 21.83
CA ILE A 107 -13.90 -4.54 22.79
C ILE A 107 -13.25 -4.40 24.17
N THR A 108 -11.95 -4.13 24.23
CA THR A 108 -11.22 -3.96 25.51
C THR A 108 -11.41 -2.57 26.13
N ASN A 109 -12.16 -1.67 25.48
CA ASN A 109 -12.28 -0.25 25.85
C ASN A 109 -10.91 0.39 26.16
N ALA A 110 -9.94 0.16 25.26
CA ALA A 110 -8.55 0.51 25.48
C ALA A 110 -8.38 2.03 25.72
N ALA A 111 -7.52 2.38 26.69
CA ALA A 111 -7.15 3.76 26.96
C ALA A 111 -6.52 4.42 25.72
N LYS A 112 -6.64 5.75 25.60
CA LYS A 112 -6.14 6.51 24.44
C LYS A 112 -4.66 6.23 24.14
N MET A 113 -3.83 6.09 25.18
CA MET A 113 -2.41 5.77 25.03
C MET A 113 -2.17 4.37 24.45
N ALA A 114 -2.97 3.37 24.86
CA ALA A 114 -2.89 2.03 24.30
C ALA A 114 -3.29 2.00 22.82
N LYS A 115 -4.30 2.79 22.43
CA LYS A 115 -4.69 2.93 21.01
C LYS A 115 -3.59 3.57 20.15
N VAL A 116 -2.93 4.60 20.67
CA VAL A 116 -1.81 5.24 19.98
C VAL A 116 -0.64 4.26 19.87
N ALA A 117 -0.22 3.67 20.97
CA ALA A 117 0.90 2.72 20.98
C ALA A 117 0.66 1.55 20.02
N ALA A 118 -0.53 0.94 20.03
CA ALA A 118 -0.82 -0.21 19.19
C ALA A 118 -0.89 0.12 17.68
N ASN A 119 -1.08 1.37 17.29
CA ASN A 119 -1.00 1.78 15.88
C ASN A 119 0.43 2.09 15.40
N TYR A 120 1.40 2.16 16.32
CA TYR A 120 2.82 2.39 16.00
C TYR A 120 3.63 1.09 15.87
N TYR A 121 3.09 -0.05 16.35
CA TYR A 121 3.69 -1.38 16.29
C TYR A 121 2.90 -2.29 15.36
#